data_AF-A0AAD5N806-F1
#
_entry.id   AF-A0AAD5N806-F1
#
_cell.length_a   1.000
_cell.length_b   1.000
_cell.length_c   1.000
_cell.angle_alpha   90.00
_cell.angle_beta   90.00
_cell.angle_gamma   90.00
#
_symmetry.space_group_name_H-M   'P 1'
#
loop_
_entity.id
_entity.type
_entity.pdbx_description
1 polymer ?
#
loop_
_entity_poly.entity_id
_entity_poly.type
_entity_poly.pdbx_seq_one_letter_code
_entity_poly.pdbx_strand_id
1 'polypeptide(L)'
;MPPANRSASSSSRPEFGSSVELSLSTFIDEWSTIGRTLAAQLIERFDRIKKHMHRSLVRELAEFLLKAWRQFVSSDLKGPPTEHDYYKRMQGIERSQKELYQSYWFFLATAFGANHPNLAPIRKDMEALWGVQFPDNYIIWPADIPTERQKALFHGGPENPTPLCKIQRRAQGFKAAIQDAGRPSVIEAVTQYAPALLNQSVSTGDVESLHRKLKDTQEQLQKTQGQLQETQRRFRETSGELVKIRKKLKTDIETSNKELAATNLRVDKVVDTCALVLSILTPPGGER
;
A
#
# COMPACT_ATOMS: atom_id res chain seq x y z
N MET A 1 -23.41 -68.92 -2.08
CA MET A 1 -22.33 -68.03 -2.59
C MET A 1 -22.88 -66.61 -2.71
N PRO A 2 -22.33 -65.61 -2.00
CA PRO A 2 -22.44 -64.17 -2.31
C PRO A 2 -21.20 -63.74 -3.18
N PRO A 3 -20.93 -62.46 -3.55
CA PRO A 3 -21.62 -61.19 -3.23
C PRO A 3 -21.77 -60.15 -4.41
N ALA A 4 -22.34 -58.98 -4.05
CA ALA A 4 -21.93 -57.61 -4.43
C ALA A 4 -22.50 -56.88 -5.67
N ASN A 5 -23.35 -55.89 -5.37
CA ASN A 5 -23.10 -54.44 -5.52
C ASN A 5 -22.73 -53.87 -6.90
N ARG A 6 -23.59 -52.98 -7.46
CA ARG A 6 -23.14 -51.80 -8.21
C ARG A 6 -24.15 -50.66 -8.10
N SER A 7 -23.78 -49.74 -7.21
CA SER A 7 -24.26 -48.38 -7.04
C SER A 7 -24.28 -47.61 -8.35
N ALA A 8 -25.44 -47.03 -8.68
CA ALA A 8 -25.55 -45.95 -9.65
C ALA A 8 -24.89 -44.71 -9.05
N SER A 9 -23.74 -44.32 -9.60
CA SER A 9 -23.05 -43.08 -9.29
C SER A 9 -23.88 -41.90 -9.76
N SER A 10 -24.51 -41.21 -8.81
CA SER A 10 -24.92 -39.82 -8.95
C SER A 10 -23.73 -39.00 -9.43
N SER A 11 -23.82 -38.52 -10.67
CA SER A 11 -22.91 -37.54 -11.23
C SER A 11 -23.05 -36.25 -10.43
N SER A 12 -22.17 -36.08 -9.45
CA SER A 12 -21.98 -34.84 -8.72
C SER A 12 -21.38 -33.82 -9.69
N ARG A 13 -22.27 -33.14 -10.41
CA ARG A 13 -21.98 -31.85 -11.03
C ARG A 13 -21.40 -30.95 -9.93
N PRO A 14 -20.21 -30.35 -10.09
CA PRO A 14 -19.74 -29.39 -9.11
C PRO A 14 -20.72 -28.21 -9.16
N GLU A 15 -21.48 -28.03 -8.09
CA GLU A 15 -22.25 -26.82 -7.84
C GLU A 15 -21.24 -25.67 -7.69
N PHE A 16 -20.90 -25.05 -8.82
CA PHE A 16 -20.12 -23.83 -8.86
C PHE A 16 -20.95 -22.71 -8.25
N GLY A 17 -20.83 -22.55 -6.94
CA GLY A 17 -21.40 -21.44 -6.19
C GLY A 17 -20.99 -20.11 -6.80
N SER A 18 -21.99 -19.24 -7.00
CA SER A 18 -21.95 -17.83 -7.39
C SER A 18 -20.66 -17.34 -8.07
N SER A 19 -20.76 -17.18 -9.40
CA SER A 19 -19.82 -16.39 -10.19
C SER A 19 -19.81 -14.95 -9.66
N VAL A 20 -18.63 -14.33 -9.55
CA VAL A 20 -18.56 -12.90 -9.23
C VAL A 20 -19.10 -12.14 -10.44
N GLU A 21 -20.23 -11.45 -10.25
CA GLU A 21 -20.90 -10.67 -11.28
C GLU A 21 -20.88 -9.20 -10.89
N LEU A 22 -20.40 -8.38 -11.82
CA LEU A 22 -20.54 -6.93 -11.76
C LEU A 22 -21.86 -6.59 -12.44
N SER A 23 -22.76 -5.93 -11.72
CA SER A 23 -24.04 -5.47 -12.26
C SER A 23 -24.00 -3.97 -12.51
N LEU A 24 -24.69 -3.52 -13.54
CA LEU A 24 -24.88 -2.10 -13.83
C LEU A 24 -25.49 -1.36 -12.62
N SER A 25 -26.39 -2.02 -11.88
CA SER A 25 -27.00 -1.49 -10.65
C SER A 25 -26.00 -1.24 -9.53
N THR A 26 -24.83 -1.89 -9.56
CA THR A 26 -23.76 -1.68 -8.56
C THR A 26 -22.93 -0.41 -8.85
N PHE A 27 -23.04 0.13 -10.07
CA PHE A 27 -22.33 1.33 -10.51
C PHE A 27 -23.21 2.58 -10.58
N ILE A 28 -24.54 2.43 -10.45
CA ILE A 28 -25.52 3.49 -10.70
C ILE A 28 -26.29 3.81 -9.43
N ASP A 29 -26.25 5.07 -9.00
CA ASP A 29 -27.40 5.69 -8.34
C ASP A 29 -28.01 6.80 -9.23
N GLU A 30 -27.26 7.78 -9.77
CA GLU A 30 -27.90 8.91 -10.48
C GLU A 30 -26.96 9.68 -11.45
N TRP A 31 -26.40 9.04 -12.48
CA TRP A 31 -25.30 9.64 -13.27
C TRP A 31 -25.54 9.79 -14.78
N SER A 32 -24.82 10.74 -15.39
CA SER A 32 -24.83 11.13 -16.80
C SER A 32 -24.65 9.97 -17.79
N THR A 33 -25.08 10.15 -19.04
CA THR A 33 -24.92 9.18 -20.14
C THR A 33 -23.48 8.68 -20.31
N ILE A 34 -22.50 9.53 -20.05
CA ILE A 34 -21.06 9.21 -20.11
C ILE A 34 -20.71 8.16 -19.05
N GLY A 35 -21.19 8.34 -17.81
CA GLY A 35 -20.98 7.39 -16.72
C GLY A 35 -21.58 6.02 -17.01
N ARG A 36 -22.82 5.98 -17.53
CA ARG A 36 -23.46 4.70 -17.91
C ARG A 36 -22.67 3.95 -18.98
N THR A 37 -22.13 4.68 -19.96
CA THR A 37 -21.34 4.09 -21.04
C THR A 37 -20.05 3.46 -20.51
N LEU A 38 -19.32 4.18 -19.64
CA LEU A 38 -18.09 3.65 -19.05
C LEU A 38 -18.36 2.46 -18.11
N ALA A 39 -19.41 2.51 -17.29
CA ALA A 39 -19.80 1.40 -16.44
C ALA A 39 -20.11 0.14 -17.26
N ALA A 40 -20.84 0.28 -18.37
CA ALA A 40 -21.11 -0.82 -19.29
C ALA A 40 -19.81 -1.40 -19.90
N GLN A 41 -18.87 -0.53 -20.32
CA GLN A 41 -17.57 -0.96 -20.84
C GLN A 41 -16.72 -1.69 -19.79
N LEU A 42 -16.72 -1.23 -18.53
CA LEU A 42 -16.04 -1.88 -17.43
C LEU A 42 -16.58 -3.30 -17.19
N ILE A 43 -17.91 -3.44 -17.15
CA ILE A 43 -18.57 -4.74 -16.96
C ILE A 43 -18.25 -5.67 -18.13
N GLU A 44 -18.42 -5.22 -19.37
CA GLU A 44 -18.17 -6.04 -20.56
C GLU A 44 -16.73 -6.55 -20.61
N ARG A 45 -15.75 -5.66 -20.35
CA ARG A 45 -14.34 -6.02 -20.37
C ARG A 45 -13.97 -6.93 -19.21
N PHE A 46 -14.54 -6.70 -18.03
CA PHE A 46 -14.35 -7.57 -16.86
C PHE A 46 -14.88 -8.98 -17.15
N ASP A 47 -16.09 -9.09 -17.69
CA ASP A 47 -16.71 -10.36 -18.04
C ASP A 47 -15.94 -11.14 -19.10
N ARG A 48 -15.25 -10.42 -20.00
CA ARG A 48 -14.35 -11.03 -20.97
C ARG A 48 -13.12 -11.63 -20.30
N ILE A 49 -12.43 -10.88 -19.44
CA ILE A 49 -11.17 -11.35 -18.85
C ILE A 49 -11.35 -12.30 -17.67
N LYS A 50 -12.46 -12.21 -16.91
CA LYS A 50 -12.67 -13.00 -15.68
C LYS A 50 -12.66 -14.50 -15.93
N LYS A 51 -12.99 -14.93 -17.15
CA LYS A 51 -12.97 -16.33 -17.60
C LYS A 51 -11.55 -16.94 -17.60
N HIS A 52 -10.54 -16.10 -17.66
CA HIS A 52 -9.12 -16.49 -17.71
C HIS A 52 -8.38 -16.23 -16.39
N MET A 53 -9.07 -15.66 -15.40
CA MET A 53 -8.49 -15.26 -14.13
C MET A 53 -8.76 -16.30 -13.04
N HIS A 54 -7.81 -16.44 -12.12
CA HIS A 54 -8.06 -17.20 -10.90
C HIS A 54 -9.17 -16.54 -10.07
N ARG A 55 -10.05 -17.35 -9.47
CA ARG A 55 -11.27 -16.89 -8.76
C ARG A 55 -10.99 -15.81 -7.70
N SER A 56 -9.88 -15.91 -6.97
CA SER A 56 -9.50 -14.90 -5.97
C SER A 56 -9.22 -13.54 -6.62
N LEU A 57 -8.46 -13.52 -7.72
CA LEU A 57 -8.09 -12.31 -8.45
C LEU A 57 -9.30 -11.67 -9.12
N VAL A 58 -10.27 -12.47 -9.59
CA VAL A 58 -11.55 -11.97 -10.12
C VAL A 58 -12.28 -11.16 -9.05
N ARG A 59 -12.36 -11.68 -7.82
CA ARG A 59 -13.03 -10.99 -6.71
C ARG A 59 -12.31 -9.70 -6.34
N GLU A 60 -10.98 -9.76 -6.19
CA GLU A 60 -10.17 -8.58 -5.87
C GLU A 60 -10.27 -7.50 -6.95
N LEU A 61 -10.27 -7.89 -8.22
CA LEU A 61 -10.47 -6.95 -9.32
C LEU A 61 -11.87 -6.34 -9.25
N ALA A 62 -12.93 -7.14 -9.06
CA ALA A 62 -14.29 -6.62 -8.95
C ALA A 62 -14.44 -5.60 -7.81
N GLU A 63 -13.92 -5.93 -6.62
CA GLU A 63 -13.92 -5.01 -5.46
C GLU A 63 -13.12 -3.74 -5.74
N PHE A 64 -11.97 -3.87 -6.41
CA PHE A 64 -11.18 -2.72 -6.83
C PHE A 64 -11.94 -1.83 -7.82
N LEU A 65 -12.58 -2.40 -8.84
CA LEU A 65 -13.29 -1.64 -9.87
C LEU A 65 -14.44 -0.82 -9.28
N LEU A 66 -15.13 -1.34 -8.27
CA LEU A 66 -16.17 -0.59 -7.55
C LEU A 66 -15.59 0.60 -6.79
N LYS A 67 -14.43 0.45 -6.14
CA LYS A 67 -13.74 1.54 -5.44
C LYS A 67 -13.19 2.58 -6.42
N ALA A 68 -12.54 2.11 -7.48
CA ALA A 68 -11.97 2.93 -8.54
C ALA A 68 -13.05 3.75 -9.26
N TRP A 69 -14.18 3.11 -9.55
CA TRP A 69 -15.35 3.78 -10.09
C TRP A 69 -15.80 4.94 -9.20
N ARG A 70 -16.03 4.69 -7.91
CA ARG A 70 -16.46 5.76 -6.98
C ARG A 70 -15.46 6.91 -6.95
N GLN A 71 -14.17 6.63 -6.95
CA GLN A 71 -13.12 7.67 -6.97
C GLN A 71 -13.14 8.47 -8.28
N PHE A 72 -13.21 7.79 -9.42
CA PHE A 72 -13.29 8.43 -10.74
C PHE A 72 -14.53 9.31 -10.87
N VAL A 73 -15.64 8.85 -10.31
CA VAL A 73 -16.94 9.52 -10.37
C VAL A 73 -17.02 10.70 -9.40
N SER A 74 -16.42 10.58 -8.21
CA SER A 74 -16.33 11.66 -7.22
C SER A 74 -15.28 12.72 -7.55
N SER A 75 -14.37 12.43 -8.46
CA SER A 75 -13.39 13.40 -8.92
C SER A 75 -13.94 14.13 -10.15
N ASP A 76 -13.73 15.44 -10.23
CA ASP A 76 -14.00 16.24 -11.44
C ASP A 76 -13.04 15.90 -12.61
N LEU A 77 -12.38 14.72 -12.55
CA LEU A 77 -11.38 14.24 -13.49
C LEU A 77 -12.05 13.77 -14.80
N LYS A 78 -12.58 14.74 -15.55
CA LYS A 78 -12.84 14.61 -17.00
C LYS A 78 -11.58 14.87 -17.83
N GLY A 79 -10.45 15.10 -17.17
CA GLY A 79 -9.16 15.41 -17.76
C GLY A 79 -8.47 14.21 -18.41
N PRO A 80 -7.31 14.43 -19.05
CA PRO A 80 -6.51 13.38 -19.66
C PRO A 80 -6.03 12.34 -18.62
N PRO A 81 -5.63 11.12 -19.05
CA PRO A 81 -5.14 10.09 -18.14
C PRO A 81 -4.01 10.57 -17.22
N THR A 82 -3.20 11.53 -17.67
CA THR A 82 -2.05 12.08 -16.95
C THR A 82 -2.39 12.76 -15.63
N GLU A 83 -3.63 13.24 -15.49
CA GLU A 83 -4.11 13.88 -14.27
C GLU A 83 -4.65 12.87 -13.25
N HIS A 84 -4.92 11.63 -13.69
CA HIS A 84 -5.50 10.59 -12.86
C HIS A 84 -4.46 10.00 -11.88
N ASP A 85 -4.83 9.83 -10.61
CA ASP A 85 -3.90 9.35 -9.57
C ASP A 85 -3.28 7.98 -9.89
N TYR A 86 -4.06 7.04 -10.41
CA TYR A 86 -3.54 5.75 -10.87
C TYR A 86 -2.45 5.90 -11.94
N TYR A 87 -2.59 6.84 -12.87
CA TYR A 87 -1.57 7.08 -13.89
C TYR A 87 -0.28 7.59 -13.24
N LYS A 88 -0.38 8.56 -12.34
CA LYS A 88 0.77 9.12 -11.63
C LYS A 88 1.51 8.06 -10.80
N ARG A 89 0.77 7.15 -10.15
CA ARG A 89 1.32 6.00 -9.40
C ARG A 89 2.02 5.00 -10.32
N MET A 90 1.40 4.67 -11.45
CA MET A 90 1.99 3.77 -12.45
C MET A 90 3.22 4.37 -13.15
N GLN A 91 3.37 5.70 -13.16
CA GLN A 91 4.54 6.40 -13.69
C GLN A 91 5.60 6.76 -12.63
N GLY A 92 5.27 6.64 -11.34
CA GLY A 92 6.18 7.02 -10.23
C GLY A 92 6.46 8.54 -10.13
N ILE A 93 5.53 9.39 -10.60
CA ILE A 93 5.76 10.85 -10.69
C ILE A 93 5.78 11.54 -9.31
N GLU A 94 5.11 10.97 -8.30
CA GLU A 94 4.92 11.59 -6.97
C GLU A 94 5.87 11.05 -5.87
N ARG A 95 7.11 10.65 -6.24
CA ARG A 95 8.16 10.12 -5.33
C ARG A 95 7.90 8.72 -4.74
N SER A 96 6.87 8.02 -5.19
CA SER A 96 6.64 6.61 -4.90
C SER A 96 7.35 5.70 -5.90
N GLN A 97 7.75 4.51 -5.45
CA GLN A 97 8.15 3.42 -6.34
C GLN A 97 7.03 3.16 -7.35
N LYS A 98 7.39 2.87 -8.60
CA LYS A 98 6.44 2.63 -9.68
C LYS A 98 5.48 1.48 -9.34
N GLU A 99 4.18 1.76 -9.29
CA GLU A 99 3.14 0.78 -8.93
C GLU A 99 2.50 0.19 -10.19
N LEU A 100 3.13 -0.82 -10.80
CA LEU A 100 2.65 -1.47 -12.03
C LEU A 100 1.52 -2.49 -11.78
N TYR A 101 0.43 -2.03 -11.17
CA TYR A 101 -0.67 -2.90 -10.75
C TYR A 101 -1.58 -3.19 -11.93
N GLN A 102 -1.95 -4.46 -12.13
CA GLN A 102 -2.82 -4.86 -13.24
C GLN A 102 -4.22 -4.27 -13.10
N SER A 103 -4.70 -4.08 -11.87
CA SER A 103 -5.98 -3.45 -11.59
C SER A 103 -6.00 -1.97 -12.04
N TYR A 104 -4.91 -1.24 -11.80
CA TYR A 104 -4.77 0.16 -12.24
C TYR A 104 -4.72 0.25 -13.76
N TRP A 105 -3.89 -0.59 -14.40
CA TRP A 105 -3.80 -0.69 -15.85
C TRP A 105 -5.17 -0.99 -16.47
N PHE A 106 -5.87 -2.02 -15.97
CA PHE A 106 -7.18 -2.42 -16.47
C PHE A 106 -8.18 -1.26 -16.43
N PHE A 107 -8.23 -0.54 -15.30
CA PHE A 107 -9.14 0.59 -15.14
C PHE A 107 -8.81 1.72 -16.11
N LEU A 108 -7.55 2.16 -16.17
CA LEU A 108 -7.11 3.24 -17.06
C LEU A 108 -7.35 2.89 -18.54
N ALA A 109 -6.97 1.69 -18.97
CA ALA A 109 -7.17 1.23 -20.35
C ALA A 109 -8.65 1.07 -20.71
N THR A 110 -9.52 0.88 -19.72
CA THR A 110 -10.98 0.87 -19.93
C THR A 110 -11.55 2.28 -20.00
N ALA A 111 -11.17 3.14 -19.06
CA ALA A 111 -11.64 4.52 -18.99
C ALA A 111 -11.23 5.37 -20.18
N PHE A 112 -9.99 5.24 -20.63
CA PHE A 112 -9.41 6.12 -21.65
C PHE A 112 -9.11 5.41 -22.99
N GLY A 113 -9.22 4.09 -23.03
CA GLY A 113 -8.88 3.27 -24.19
C GLY A 113 -7.45 2.69 -24.12
N ALA A 114 -7.31 1.42 -24.48
CA ALA A 114 -6.01 0.71 -24.42
C ALA A 114 -4.96 1.27 -25.39
N ASN A 115 -5.40 1.94 -26.47
CA ASN A 115 -4.56 2.56 -27.49
C ASN A 115 -4.24 4.03 -27.21
N HIS A 116 -4.64 4.56 -26.05
CA HIS A 116 -4.42 5.96 -25.73
C HIS A 116 -2.91 6.27 -25.67
N PRO A 117 -2.39 7.30 -26.39
CA PRO A 117 -0.95 7.56 -26.47
C PRO A 117 -0.24 7.70 -25.12
N ASN A 118 -0.87 8.40 -24.16
CA ASN A 118 -0.32 8.55 -22.81
C ASN A 118 -0.19 7.22 -22.05
N LEU A 119 -0.98 6.20 -22.38
CA LEU A 119 -0.92 4.88 -21.75
C LEU A 119 0.14 3.96 -22.37
N ALA A 120 0.70 4.31 -23.53
CA ALA A 120 1.68 3.49 -24.22
C ALA A 120 2.97 3.21 -23.41
N PRO A 121 3.56 4.18 -22.66
CA PRO A 121 4.69 3.90 -21.80
C PRO A 121 4.36 2.88 -20.70
N ILE A 122 3.23 3.08 -20.00
CA ILE A 122 2.77 2.17 -18.94
C ILE A 122 2.58 0.75 -19.50
N ARG A 123 2.00 0.64 -20.70
CA ARG A 123 1.82 -0.66 -21.36
C ARG A 123 3.17 -1.36 -21.58
N LYS A 124 4.17 -0.66 -22.12
CA LYS A 124 5.53 -1.22 -22.30
C LYS A 124 6.16 -1.67 -20.97
N ASP A 125 5.93 -0.92 -19.91
CA ASP A 125 6.43 -1.28 -18.58
C ASP A 125 5.74 -2.54 -18.03
N MET A 126 4.41 -2.64 -18.22
CA MET A 126 3.64 -3.83 -17.90
C MET A 126 4.10 -5.04 -18.73
N GLU A 127 4.37 -4.86 -20.02
CA GLU A 127 4.91 -5.91 -20.91
C GLU A 127 6.26 -6.43 -20.39
N ALA A 128 7.17 -5.53 -20.02
CA ALA A 128 8.46 -5.89 -19.46
C ALA A 128 8.33 -6.64 -18.13
N LEU A 129 7.47 -6.18 -17.23
CA LEU A 129 7.23 -6.81 -15.92
C LEU A 129 6.60 -8.20 -16.06
N TRP A 130 5.60 -8.33 -16.93
CA TRP A 130 4.86 -9.57 -17.11
C TRP A 130 5.59 -10.54 -18.03
N GLY A 131 6.49 -10.05 -18.89
CA GLY A 131 7.17 -10.84 -19.91
C GLY A 131 6.23 -11.32 -21.01
N VAL A 132 5.15 -10.57 -21.27
CA VAL A 132 4.16 -10.84 -22.33
C VAL A 132 3.86 -9.55 -23.09
N GLN A 133 3.43 -9.67 -24.35
CA GLN A 133 2.97 -8.51 -25.10
C GLN A 133 1.52 -8.19 -24.74
N PHE A 134 1.22 -6.91 -24.54
CA PHE A 134 -0.14 -6.42 -24.29
C PHE A 134 -0.63 -5.75 -25.57
N PRO A 135 -1.73 -6.25 -26.18
CA PRO A 135 -2.26 -5.70 -27.42
C PRO A 135 -2.62 -4.22 -27.29
N ASP A 136 -2.42 -3.48 -28.38
CA ASP A 136 -2.61 -2.04 -28.40
C ASP A 136 -4.08 -1.64 -28.36
N ASN A 137 -4.99 -2.50 -28.81
CA ASN A 137 -6.38 -2.16 -29.09
C ASN A 137 -7.38 -2.85 -28.15
N TYR A 138 -6.95 -3.77 -27.29
CA TYR A 138 -7.85 -4.42 -26.32
C TYR A 138 -7.10 -4.85 -25.06
N ILE A 139 -7.86 -5.01 -23.97
CA ILE A 139 -7.33 -5.47 -22.70
C ILE A 139 -7.36 -6.99 -22.66
N ILE A 140 -6.24 -7.60 -22.30
CA ILE A 140 -6.12 -9.05 -22.09
C ILE A 140 -5.74 -9.37 -20.65
N TRP A 141 -6.11 -10.58 -20.25
CA TRP A 141 -5.47 -11.27 -19.15
C TRP A 141 -4.55 -12.36 -19.73
N PRO A 142 -3.24 -12.33 -19.44
CA PRO A 142 -2.30 -13.29 -20.02
C PRO A 142 -2.43 -14.65 -19.34
N ALA A 143 -3.29 -15.50 -19.91
CA ALA A 143 -3.61 -16.83 -19.41
C ALA A 143 -2.41 -17.80 -19.45
N ASP A 144 -1.44 -17.54 -20.33
CA ASP A 144 -0.27 -18.40 -20.55
C ASP A 144 0.76 -18.33 -19.41
N ILE A 145 0.58 -17.41 -18.46
CA ILE A 145 1.45 -17.25 -17.30
C ILE A 145 0.93 -18.14 -16.16
N PRO A 146 1.81 -18.87 -15.43
CA PRO A 146 1.39 -19.65 -14.26
C PRO A 146 0.63 -18.81 -13.22
N THR A 147 -0.45 -19.36 -12.66
CA THR A 147 -1.34 -18.70 -11.69
C THR A 147 -0.60 -18.02 -10.54
N GLU A 148 0.46 -18.64 -10.00
CA GLU A 148 1.24 -18.05 -8.91
C GLU A 148 2.00 -16.80 -9.33
N ARG A 149 2.50 -16.77 -10.57
CA ARG A 149 3.11 -15.57 -11.13
C ARG A 149 2.07 -14.51 -11.43
N GLN A 150 0.88 -14.89 -11.90
CA GLN A 150 -0.23 -13.95 -12.06
C GLN A 150 -0.60 -13.28 -10.73
N LYS A 151 -0.73 -14.04 -9.64
CA LYS A 151 -1.00 -13.50 -8.29
C LYS A 151 0.10 -12.54 -7.83
N ALA A 152 1.37 -12.91 -8.01
CA ALA A 152 2.49 -12.07 -7.62
C ALA A 152 2.58 -10.76 -8.42
N LEU A 153 2.19 -10.78 -9.69
CA LEU A 153 2.23 -9.62 -10.59
C LEU A 153 0.97 -8.76 -10.54
N PHE A 154 -0.16 -9.31 -10.07
CA PHE A 154 -1.41 -8.58 -9.97
C PHE A 154 -1.27 -7.29 -9.13
N HIS A 155 -0.47 -7.36 -8.06
CA HIS A 155 -0.08 -6.23 -7.22
C HIS A 155 1.25 -5.59 -7.64
N GLY A 156 1.57 -5.62 -8.93
CA GLY A 156 2.76 -5.02 -9.54
C GLY A 156 4.06 -5.38 -8.84
N GLY A 157 4.31 -6.67 -8.66
CA GLY A 157 5.50 -7.20 -8.01
C GLY A 157 6.79 -6.45 -8.38
N PRO A 158 7.80 -6.43 -7.49
CA PRO A 158 8.91 -5.50 -7.60
C PRO A 158 9.59 -5.58 -8.98
N GLU A 159 9.78 -4.41 -9.60
CA GLU A 159 10.43 -4.19 -10.91
C GLU A 159 11.79 -4.89 -11.00
N ASN A 160 12.43 -5.14 -9.85
CA ASN A 160 13.56 -6.03 -9.67
C ASN A 160 13.26 -7.06 -8.58
N PRO A 161 12.82 -8.30 -8.92
CA PRO A 161 12.73 -9.33 -7.92
C PRO A 161 14.15 -9.65 -7.47
N THR A 162 14.45 -9.35 -6.21
CA THR A 162 15.68 -9.73 -5.52
C THR A 162 15.98 -11.20 -5.85
N PRO A 163 17.26 -11.60 -6.01
CA PRO A 163 17.63 -13.00 -6.31
C PRO A 163 16.91 -14.01 -5.40
N LEU A 164 16.65 -13.63 -4.14
CA LEU A 164 15.85 -14.38 -3.18
C LEU A 164 14.41 -14.67 -3.66
N CYS A 165 13.70 -13.69 -4.21
CA CYS A 165 12.34 -13.85 -4.74
C CYS A 165 12.32 -14.76 -6.00
N LYS A 166 13.41 -14.78 -6.77
CA LYS A 166 13.57 -15.74 -7.88
C LYS A 166 13.81 -17.15 -7.33
N ILE A 167 14.68 -17.30 -6.34
CA ILE A 167 14.98 -18.58 -5.68
C ILE A 167 13.75 -19.16 -4.97
N GLN A 168 12.99 -18.32 -4.25
CA GLN A 168 11.79 -18.75 -3.54
C GLN A 168 10.68 -19.20 -4.50
N ARG A 169 10.48 -18.47 -5.60
CA ARG A 169 9.54 -18.89 -6.67
C ARG A 169 9.99 -20.18 -7.35
N ARG A 170 11.30 -20.38 -7.57
CA ARG A 170 11.84 -21.64 -8.09
C ARG A 170 11.59 -22.80 -7.13
N ALA A 171 11.86 -22.61 -5.83
CA ALA A 171 11.63 -23.62 -4.80
C ALA A 171 10.14 -23.98 -4.67
N GLN A 172 9.24 -22.99 -4.77
CA GLN A 172 7.80 -23.20 -4.78
C GLN A 172 7.31 -23.93 -6.04
N GLY A 173 7.84 -23.59 -7.22
CA GLY A 173 7.55 -24.30 -8.46
C GLY A 173 8.02 -25.76 -8.42
N PHE A 174 9.19 -26.02 -7.82
CA PHE A 174 9.72 -27.36 -7.61
C PHE A 174 8.84 -28.17 -6.64
N LYS A 175 8.39 -27.54 -5.55
CA LYS A 175 7.47 -28.15 -4.60
C LYS A 175 6.13 -28.52 -5.25
N ALA A 176 5.57 -27.63 -6.07
CA ALA A 176 4.33 -27.88 -6.80
C ALA A 176 4.47 -29.02 -7.81
N ALA A 177 5.57 -29.06 -8.58
CA ALA A 177 5.84 -30.13 -9.54
C ALA A 177 5.98 -31.53 -8.89
N ILE A 178 6.57 -31.59 -7.69
CA ILE A 178 6.66 -32.83 -6.89
C ILE A 178 5.29 -33.24 -6.33
N GLN A 179 4.40 -32.28 -6.07
CA GLN A 179 3.08 -32.53 -5.49
C GLN A 179 2.02 -32.89 -6.53
N ASP A 180 2.06 -32.29 -7.73
CA ASP A 180 1.11 -32.55 -8.83
C ASP A 180 1.45 -33.83 -9.62
N ALA A 181 2.73 -34.15 -9.76
CA ALA A 181 3.15 -35.38 -10.39
C ALA A 181 3.03 -36.50 -9.35
N GLY A 182 1.99 -37.32 -9.43
CA GLY A 182 1.72 -38.45 -8.55
C GLY A 182 2.80 -39.56 -8.59
N ARG A 183 4.00 -39.23 -8.09
CA ARG A 183 5.27 -39.97 -8.12
C ARG A 183 5.85 -40.23 -9.53
N PRO A 184 6.56 -39.27 -10.13
CA PRO A 184 7.87 -39.57 -10.68
C PRO A 184 8.85 -39.67 -9.51
N SER A 185 9.80 -40.59 -9.61
CA SER A 185 10.92 -40.65 -8.67
C SER A 185 11.58 -39.26 -8.59
N VAL A 186 12.03 -38.83 -7.41
CA VAL A 186 12.82 -37.59 -7.22
C VAL A 186 13.98 -37.53 -8.23
N ILE A 187 14.52 -38.69 -8.60
CA ILE A 187 15.59 -38.84 -9.59
C ILE A 187 15.16 -38.40 -11.00
N GLU A 188 13.92 -38.69 -11.38
CA GLU A 188 13.36 -38.40 -12.71
C GLU A 188 13.01 -36.91 -12.85
N ALA A 189 12.44 -36.31 -11.80
CA ALA A 189 12.25 -34.87 -11.72
C ALA A 189 13.60 -34.12 -11.71
N VAL A 190 14.62 -34.65 -11.04
CA VAL A 190 15.96 -34.07 -11.05
C VAL A 190 16.61 -34.20 -12.43
N THR A 191 16.51 -35.34 -13.12
CA THR A 191 17.13 -35.51 -14.45
C THR A 191 16.47 -34.68 -15.54
N GLN A 192 15.15 -34.48 -15.50
CA GLN A 192 14.44 -33.69 -16.50
C GLN A 192 14.69 -32.17 -16.35
N TYR A 193 14.79 -31.67 -15.11
CA TYR A 193 14.84 -30.24 -14.83
C TYR A 193 16.25 -29.72 -14.43
N ALA A 194 17.18 -30.60 -13.99
CA ALA A 194 18.54 -30.18 -13.61
C ALA A 194 19.37 -29.58 -14.75
N PRO A 195 19.30 -30.04 -16.02
CA PRO A 195 20.09 -29.43 -17.09
C PRO A 195 19.70 -27.97 -17.37
N ALA A 196 18.41 -27.64 -17.26
CA ALA A 196 17.91 -26.26 -17.39
C ALA A 196 18.29 -25.38 -16.18
N LEU A 197 18.43 -25.99 -14.99
CA LEU A 197 18.85 -25.31 -13.77
C LEU A 197 20.37 -25.08 -13.69
N LEU A 198 21.17 -26.01 -14.23
CA LEU A 198 22.63 -25.92 -14.32
C LEU A 198 23.06 -24.97 -15.44
N ASN A 199 22.39 -24.97 -16.59
CA ASN A 199 22.70 -24.02 -17.67
C ASN A 199 22.27 -22.58 -17.37
N GLN A 200 21.42 -22.36 -16.35
CA GLN A 200 21.08 -21.04 -15.81
C GLN A 200 21.60 -20.83 -14.37
N SER A 201 22.56 -21.66 -13.93
CA SER A 201 23.22 -21.43 -12.64
C SER A 201 24.02 -20.13 -12.77
N VAL A 202 23.44 -19.09 -12.18
CA VAL A 202 24.08 -17.91 -11.60
C VAL A 202 25.60 -18.09 -11.60
N SER A 203 26.29 -17.33 -12.45
CA SER A 203 27.76 -17.22 -12.45
C SER A 203 28.23 -17.13 -11.00
N THR A 204 29.26 -17.88 -10.62
CA THR A 204 29.87 -17.83 -9.29
C THR A 204 30.17 -16.38 -8.84
N GLY A 205 30.40 -15.48 -9.79
CA GLY A 205 30.57 -14.04 -9.55
C GLY A 205 29.32 -13.31 -9.03
N ASP A 206 28.11 -13.74 -9.38
CA ASP A 206 26.86 -13.15 -8.89
C ASP A 206 26.62 -13.52 -7.41
N VAL A 207 27.03 -14.73 -7.00
CA VAL A 207 26.94 -15.17 -5.59
C VAL A 207 27.95 -14.41 -4.73
N GLU A 208 29.18 -14.24 -5.22
CA GLU A 208 30.20 -13.42 -4.53
C GLU A 208 29.82 -11.94 -4.47
N SER A 209 29.21 -11.40 -5.54
CA SER A 209 28.67 -10.03 -5.56
C SER A 209 27.55 -9.86 -4.53
N LEU A 210 26.66 -10.84 -4.41
CA LEU A 210 25.60 -10.84 -3.41
C LEU A 210 26.17 -10.91 -1.99
N HIS A 211 27.21 -11.73 -1.77
CA HIS A 211 27.86 -11.85 -0.48
C HIS A 211 28.54 -10.54 -0.06
N ARG A 212 29.20 -9.84 -1.01
CA ARG A 212 29.76 -8.50 -0.80
C ARG A 212 28.67 -7.49 -0.45
N LYS A 213 27.59 -7.42 -1.23
CA LYS A 213 26.47 -6.50 -0.97
C LYS A 213 25.80 -6.76 0.38
N LEU A 214 25.65 -8.04 0.76
CA LEU A 214 25.10 -8.41 2.06
C LEU A 214 26.01 -7.94 3.19
N LYS A 215 27.33 -8.14 3.06
CA LYS A 215 28.32 -7.66 4.03
C LYS A 215 28.28 -6.14 4.16
N ASP A 216 28.27 -5.41 3.05
CA ASP A 216 28.18 -3.94 3.05
C ASP A 216 26.87 -3.47 3.71
N THR A 217 25.75 -4.16 3.42
CA THR A 217 24.45 -3.86 4.04
C THR A 217 24.47 -4.13 5.54
N GLN A 218 25.11 -5.22 5.98
CA GLN A 218 25.29 -5.57 7.38
C GLN A 218 26.10 -4.48 8.11
N GLU A 219 27.19 -4.02 7.52
CA GLU A 219 28.03 -2.95 8.07
C GLU A 219 27.27 -1.61 8.16
N GLN A 220 26.50 -1.28 7.11
CA GLN A 220 25.62 -0.11 7.14
C GLN A 220 24.56 -0.22 8.23
N LEU A 221 23.94 -1.38 8.40
CA LEU A 221 22.90 -1.60 9.40
C LEU A 221 23.47 -1.48 10.81
N GLN A 222 24.67 -2.01 11.07
CA GLN A 222 25.37 -1.80 12.34
C GLN A 222 25.71 -0.32 12.58
N LYS A 223 26.16 0.40 11.55
CA LYS A 223 26.44 1.84 11.65
C LYS A 223 25.17 2.64 11.97
N THR A 224 24.07 2.37 11.27
CA THR A 224 22.78 3.00 11.52
C THR A 224 22.25 2.67 12.91
N GLN A 225 22.41 1.44 13.37
CA GLN A 225 22.04 1.04 14.72
C GLN A 225 22.85 1.82 15.78
N GLY A 226 24.15 2.00 15.57
CA GLY A 226 24.98 2.84 16.44
C GLY A 226 24.53 4.30 16.47
N GLN A 227 24.23 4.88 15.30
CA GLN A 227 23.69 6.25 15.21
C GLN A 227 22.33 6.39 15.89
N LEU A 228 21.47 5.38 15.80
CA LEU A 228 20.17 5.36 16.46
C LEU A 228 20.32 5.35 17.98
N GLN A 229 21.23 4.52 18.51
CA GLN A 229 21.51 4.48 19.95
C GLN A 229 22.05 5.82 20.47
N GLU A 230 22.97 6.45 19.74
CA GLU A 230 23.49 7.77 20.07
C GLU A 230 22.40 8.85 20.04
N THR A 231 21.52 8.81 19.04
CA THR A 231 20.36 9.73 18.95
C THR A 231 19.40 9.52 20.13
N GLN A 232 19.13 8.27 20.50
CA GLN A 232 18.28 7.94 21.64
C GLN A 232 18.91 8.38 22.98
N ARG A 233 20.24 8.31 23.09
CA ARG A 233 20.97 8.84 24.24
C ARG A 233 20.82 10.36 24.33
N ARG A 234 21.08 11.10 23.25
CA ARG A 234 20.90 12.56 23.20
C ARG A 234 19.48 12.98 23.54
N PHE A 235 18.48 12.25 23.02
CA PHE A 235 17.08 12.50 23.35
C PHE A 235 16.79 12.35 24.84
N ARG A 236 17.37 11.34 25.50
CA ARG A 236 17.25 11.17 26.96
C ARG A 236 17.93 12.30 27.74
N GLU A 237 19.09 12.75 27.30
CA GLU A 237 19.81 13.88 27.90
C GLU A 237 18.98 15.18 27.79
N THR A 238 18.50 15.54 26.59
CA THR A 238 17.65 16.72 26.37
C THR A 238 16.34 16.64 27.16
N SER A 239 15.71 15.46 27.21
CA SER A 239 14.50 15.24 28.01
C SER A 239 14.77 15.48 29.51
N GLY A 240 15.92 15.00 30.02
CA GLY A 240 16.36 15.26 31.39
C GLY A 240 16.58 16.75 31.67
N GLU A 241 17.19 17.48 30.74
CA GLU A 241 17.37 18.94 30.86
C GLU A 241 16.04 19.69 30.86
N LEU A 242 15.10 19.33 29.98
CA LEU A 242 13.76 19.92 29.94
C LEU A 242 13.01 19.72 31.27
N VAL A 243 13.15 18.56 31.92
CA VAL A 243 12.58 18.32 33.25
C VAL A 243 13.22 19.24 34.31
N LYS A 244 14.54 19.46 34.25
CA LYS A 244 15.24 20.39 35.17
C LYS A 244 14.76 21.83 34.95
N ILE A 245 14.68 22.28 33.69
CA ILE A 245 14.20 23.62 33.34
C ILE A 245 12.75 23.80 33.83
N ARG A 246 11.88 22.81 33.62
CA ARG A 246 10.49 22.86 34.07
C ARG A 246 10.38 22.98 35.59
N LYS A 247 11.21 22.25 36.35
CA LYS A 247 11.25 22.36 37.81
C LYS A 247 11.70 23.76 38.25
N LYS A 248 12.75 24.31 37.63
CA LYS A 248 13.23 25.67 37.94
C LYS A 248 12.18 26.74 37.62
N LEU A 249 11.54 26.65 36.45
CA LEU A 249 10.48 27.58 36.09
C LEU A 249 9.31 27.51 37.09
N LYS A 250 8.97 26.31 37.58
CA LYS A 250 7.93 26.15 38.60
C LYS A 250 8.30 26.85 39.91
N THR A 251 9.55 26.70 40.38
CA THR A 251 10.01 27.38 41.60
C THR A 251 10.06 28.89 41.44
N ASP A 252 10.43 29.38 40.25
CA ASP A 252 10.50 30.82 39.96
C ASP A 252 9.08 31.43 39.93
N ILE A 253 8.09 30.73 39.38
CA ILE A 253 6.67 31.13 39.41
C ILE A 253 6.14 31.16 40.84
N GLU A 254 6.41 30.12 41.64
CA GLU A 254 5.98 30.08 43.05
C GLU A 254 6.59 31.23 43.86
N THR A 255 7.84 31.58 43.58
CA THR A 255 8.53 32.71 44.22
C THR A 255 7.91 34.05 43.79
N SER A 256 7.72 34.25 42.49
CA SER A 256 7.09 35.46 41.94
C SER A 256 5.67 35.66 42.48
N ASN A 257 4.89 34.58 42.62
CA ASN A 257 3.55 34.65 43.20
C ASN A 257 3.57 35.09 44.67
N LYS A 258 4.55 34.64 45.46
CA LYS A 258 4.72 35.09 46.86
C LYS A 258 5.07 36.57 46.92
N GLU A 259 5.96 37.04 46.05
CA GLU A 259 6.34 38.46 45.96
C GLU A 259 5.16 39.34 45.54
N LEU A 260 4.35 38.87 44.58
CA LEU A 260 3.14 39.56 44.15
C LEU A 260 2.12 39.67 45.29
N ALA A 261 1.88 38.58 46.02
CA ALA A 261 1.00 38.60 47.19
C ALA A 261 1.49 39.57 48.28
N ALA A 262 2.80 39.59 48.54
CA ALA A 262 3.40 40.53 49.49
C ALA A 262 3.27 41.99 49.02
N THR A 263 3.38 42.23 47.72
CA THR A 263 3.21 43.56 47.12
C THR A 263 1.77 44.03 47.22
N ASN A 264 0.80 43.17 46.88
CA ASN A 264 -0.63 43.48 47.02
C ASN A 264 -0.98 43.86 48.47
N LEU A 265 -0.49 43.10 49.45
CA LEU A 265 -0.69 43.43 50.87
C LEU A 265 -0.13 44.81 51.25
N ARG A 266 1.00 45.22 50.66
CA ARG A 266 1.57 46.56 50.89
C ARG A 266 0.72 47.64 50.24
N VAL A 267 0.21 47.40 49.02
CA VAL A 267 -0.69 48.32 48.33
C VAL A 267 -1.97 48.51 49.13
N ASP A 268 -2.60 47.43 49.60
CA ASP A 268 -3.80 47.50 50.44
C ASP A 268 -3.58 48.37 51.68
N LYS A 269 -2.47 48.18 52.39
CA LYS A 269 -2.10 49.03 53.55
C LYS A 269 -1.93 50.50 53.19
N VAL A 270 -1.35 50.80 52.03
CA VAL A 270 -1.20 52.18 51.54
C VAL A 270 -2.57 52.78 51.23
N VAL A 271 -3.44 52.02 50.56
CA VAL A 271 -4.82 52.44 50.26
C VAL A 271 -5.59 52.74 51.54
N ASP A 272 -5.53 51.85 52.54
CA ASP A 272 -6.16 52.05 53.85
C ASP A 272 -5.64 53.31 54.56
N THR A 273 -4.31 53.52 54.51
CA THR A 273 -3.68 54.71 55.10
C THR A 273 -4.14 55.99 54.38
N CYS A 274 -4.19 55.98 53.05
CA CYS A 274 -4.68 57.10 52.26
C CYS A 274 -6.16 57.40 52.55
N ALA A 275 -7.01 56.38 52.67
CA ALA A 275 -8.41 56.53 53.02
C ALA A 275 -8.57 57.15 54.42
N LEU A 276 -7.77 56.72 55.40
CA LEU A 276 -7.75 57.31 56.74
C LEU A 276 -7.33 58.78 56.71
N VAL A 277 -6.25 59.12 55.99
CA VAL A 277 -5.79 60.52 55.86
C VAL A 277 -6.86 61.39 55.22
N LEU A 278 -7.52 60.91 54.15
CA LEU A 278 -8.63 61.62 53.52
C LEU A 278 -9.80 61.81 54.49
N SER A 279 -10.13 60.82 55.30
CA SER A 279 -11.19 60.94 56.32
C SER A 279 -10.86 61.97 57.40
N ILE A 280 -9.59 62.16 57.76
CA ILE A 280 -9.15 63.18 58.74
C ILE A 280 -9.17 64.57 58.12
N LEU A 281 -8.75 64.69 56.85
CA LEU A 281 -8.66 65.98 56.14
C LEU A 281 -10.02 66.46 55.61
N THR A 282 -11.02 65.57 55.50
CA THR A 282 -12.37 65.96 55.09
C THR A 282 -13.10 66.55 56.30
N PRO A 283 -13.47 67.84 56.29
CA PRO A 283 -14.14 68.46 57.43
C PRO A 283 -15.53 67.82 57.66
N PRO A 284 -15.93 67.56 58.91
CA PRO A 284 -17.28 67.09 59.22
C PRO A 284 -18.25 68.26 59.04
N GLY A 285 -18.82 68.40 57.85
CA GLY A 285 -19.82 69.43 57.56
C GLY A 285 -19.65 70.03 56.18
N GLY A 286 -20.24 69.38 55.19
CA GLY A 286 -20.36 69.87 53.83
C GLY A 286 -21.66 69.41 53.19
N GLU A 287 -22.79 69.59 53.88
CA GLU A 287 -24.07 69.73 53.19
C GLU A 287 -24.07 71.08 52.47
N ARG A 288 -23.97 71.06 51.15
CA ARG A 288 -24.72 71.91 50.22
C ARG A 288 -24.87 71.22 48.88
#